data_AF-A0A2P4XEK0-F1
#
_entry.id   AF-A0A2P4XEK0-F1
#
_cell.length_a   1.000
_cell.length_b   1.000
_cell.length_c   1.000
_cell.angle_alpha   90.00
_cell.angle_beta   90.00
_cell.angle_gamma   90.00
#
_symmetry.space_group_name_H-M   'P 1'
#
loop_
_entity.id
_entity.type
_entity.pdbx_description
1 polymer ?
#
loop_
_entity_poly.entity_id
_entity_poly.type
_entity_poly.pdbx_seq_one_letter_code
_entity_poly.pdbx_strand_id
1 'polypeptide(L)'
;MLDGVTRCSIGADRKYDVDLSVDARVIHDLSFLPGDSVNDSIVLDHEIEISCDGVETLSNLISKLQCMMMGDVNGAFRHIPVSGDEVGRFAGTIPKLGILIIDLCCPIAWKYSPSSYWVAGTAINHLNASSAPRWPQQPTPGRENFDAKAWCDDHTAIEQDMGSRLAEAQMVLRSAMVAILGPEVCNEKKFTPWFVR
;
A
#
# COMPACT_ATOMS: atom_id res chain seq x y z
N MET A 1 -11.81 -23.30 -25.74
CA MET A 1 -11.49 -21.94 -25.24
C MET A 1 -11.96 -21.93 -23.80
N LEU A 2 -11.17 -21.45 -22.83
CA LEU A 2 -11.64 -21.36 -21.44
C LEU A 2 -12.47 -20.08 -21.36
N ASP A 3 -13.79 -20.21 -21.24
CA ASP A 3 -14.68 -19.06 -21.10
C ASP A 3 -14.36 -18.32 -19.79
N GLY A 4 -14.30 -16.98 -19.84
CA GLY A 4 -13.97 -16.14 -18.68
C GLY A 4 -12.47 -15.95 -18.38
N VAL A 5 -11.57 -16.43 -19.24
CA VAL A 5 -10.12 -16.24 -19.08
C VAL A 5 -9.60 -15.20 -20.08
N THR A 6 -9.17 -14.03 -19.58
CA THR A 6 -8.50 -13.02 -20.41
C THR A 6 -7.10 -13.52 -20.79
N ARG A 7 -6.64 -13.24 -22.01
CA ARG A 7 -5.26 -13.55 -22.44
C ARG A 7 -4.40 -12.29 -22.43
N CYS A 8 -3.92 -11.90 -21.26
CA CYS A 8 -2.90 -10.85 -21.19
C CYS A 8 -1.54 -11.37 -21.64
N SER A 9 -0.73 -10.47 -22.20
CA SER A 9 0.68 -10.76 -22.45
C SER A 9 1.49 -10.62 -21.16
N ILE A 10 2.60 -11.34 -21.05
CA ILE A 10 3.51 -11.26 -19.89
C ILE A 10 4.83 -10.67 -20.35
N GLY A 11 5.19 -9.55 -19.74
CA GLY A 11 6.44 -8.84 -19.94
C GLY A 11 7.41 -9.03 -18.76
N ALA A 12 8.65 -8.62 -18.98
CA ALA A 12 9.67 -8.52 -17.96
C ALA A 12 10.25 -7.11 -17.98
N ASP A 13 10.33 -6.47 -16.81
CA ASP A 13 10.88 -5.13 -16.65
C ASP A 13 12.09 -5.13 -15.72
N ARG A 14 13.00 -4.19 -15.94
CA ARG A 14 14.22 -4.07 -15.14
C ARG A 14 13.90 -3.50 -13.79
N LYS A 15 14.56 -4.03 -12.76
CA LYS A 15 14.52 -3.44 -11.43
C LYS A 15 15.68 -2.48 -11.29
N TYR A 16 15.40 -1.17 -11.35
CA TYR A 16 16.43 -0.13 -11.37
C TYR A 16 17.41 -0.35 -12.53
N ASP A 17 18.72 -0.21 -12.27
CA ASP A 17 19.78 -0.33 -13.28
C ASP A 17 20.40 -1.75 -13.32
N VAL A 18 19.66 -2.76 -12.84
CA VAL A 18 20.08 -4.16 -12.87
C VAL A 18 19.64 -4.82 -14.17
N ASP A 19 20.52 -5.63 -14.76
CA ASP A 19 20.23 -6.37 -15.99
C ASP A 19 19.08 -7.37 -15.79
N LEU A 20 18.24 -7.56 -16.84
CA LEU A 20 17.09 -8.47 -16.81
C LEU A 20 17.47 -9.91 -16.51
N SER A 21 18.69 -10.35 -16.85
CA SER A 21 19.18 -11.69 -16.56
C SER A 21 19.52 -11.90 -15.08
N VAL A 22 19.64 -10.81 -14.31
CA VAL A 22 20.01 -10.82 -12.88
C VAL A 22 18.78 -10.58 -12.00
N ASP A 23 17.98 -9.56 -12.29
CA ASP A 23 16.74 -9.27 -11.56
C ASP A 23 15.71 -8.66 -12.53
N ALA A 24 14.52 -9.25 -12.58
CA ALA A 24 13.43 -8.81 -13.43
C ALA A 24 12.11 -8.84 -12.67
N ARG A 25 11.28 -7.83 -12.91
CA ARG A 25 9.88 -7.81 -12.49
C ARG A 25 9.03 -8.38 -13.61
N VAL A 26 8.34 -9.47 -13.33
CA VAL A 26 7.32 -9.99 -14.25
C VAL A 26 6.11 -9.07 -14.18
N ILE A 27 5.64 -8.60 -15.33
CA ILE A 27 4.50 -7.68 -15.43
C ILE A 27 3.45 -8.30 -16.35
N HIS A 28 2.22 -8.42 -15.84
CA HIS A 28 1.06 -8.67 -16.68
C HIS A 28 0.71 -7.38 -17.43
N ASP A 29 0.72 -7.44 -18.76
CA ASP A 29 0.23 -6.34 -19.59
C ASP A 29 -1.30 -6.37 -19.61
N LEU A 30 -1.89 -5.77 -18.57
CA LEU A 30 -3.32 -5.70 -18.36
C LEU A 30 -4.02 -4.64 -19.23
N SER A 31 -3.23 -3.90 -20.01
CA SER A 31 -3.72 -3.00 -21.06
C SER A 31 -3.65 -3.64 -22.45
N PHE A 32 -3.18 -4.90 -22.54
CA PHE A 32 -3.06 -5.60 -23.82
C PHE A 32 -4.39 -6.14 -24.33
N LEU A 33 -4.48 -6.05 -25.67
CA LEU A 33 -5.65 -5.86 -26.51
C LEU A 33 -6.44 -4.60 -26.13
N PRO A 34 -5.98 -3.41 -26.59
CA PRO A 34 -6.70 -2.16 -26.37
C PRO A 34 -8.16 -2.25 -26.82
N GLY A 35 -9.08 -1.85 -25.95
CA GLY A 35 -10.54 -1.94 -26.13
C GLY A 35 -11.17 -3.17 -25.47
N ASP A 36 -10.40 -4.24 -25.28
CA ASP A 36 -10.84 -5.52 -24.69
C ASP A 36 -9.94 -5.95 -23.50
N SER A 37 -9.10 -5.05 -23.00
CA SER A 37 -8.16 -5.35 -21.93
C SER A 37 -8.83 -5.36 -20.56
N VAL A 38 -8.11 -5.89 -19.55
CA VAL A 38 -8.57 -5.87 -18.16
C VAL A 38 -8.73 -4.43 -17.66
N ASN A 39 -7.88 -3.51 -18.11
CA ASN A 39 -7.95 -2.10 -17.75
C ASN A 39 -9.05 -1.32 -18.52
N ASP A 40 -9.51 -1.83 -19.67
CA ASP A 40 -10.63 -1.25 -20.41
C ASP A 40 -11.99 -1.69 -19.85
N SER A 41 -12.00 -2.80 -19.10
CA SER A 41 -13.19 -3.32 -18.45
C SER A 41 -13.67 -2.38 -17.34
N ILE A 42 -14.79 -1.69 -17.56
CA ILE A 42 -15.40 -0.80 -16.58
C ILE A 42 -16.11 -1.65 -15.52
N VAL A 43 -15.64 -1.59 -14.27
CA VAL A 43 -16.42 -2.05 -13.11
C VAL A 43 -17.32 -0.89 -12.68
N LEU A 44 -18.59 -0.94 -13.07
CA LEU A 44 -19.52 0.20 -13.05
C LEU A 44 -19.99 0.67 -11.66
N ASP A 45 -19.57 0.07 -10.54
CA ASP A 45 -20.32 0.26 -9.29
C ASP A 45 -19.55 0.64 -8.02
N HIS A 46 -18.21 0.78 -8.04
CA HIS A 46 -17.45 1.03 -6.80
C HIS A 46 -16.27 1.99 -6.99
N GLU A 47 -16.54 3.27 -7.27
CA GLU A 47 -15.50 4.29 -7.09
C GLU A 47 -15.29 4.53 -5.59
N ILE A 48 -14.26 3.89 -5.06
CA ILE A 48 -13.74 4.22 -3.73
C ILE A 48 -13.05 5.57 -3.85
N GLU A 49 -13.58 6.58 -3.15
CA GLU A 49 -12.99 7.92 -3.11
C GLU A 49 -11.62 7.87 -2.43
N ILE A 50 -10.58 8.26 -3.16
CA ILE A 50 -9.20 8.36 -2.68
C ILE A 50 -8.93 9.82 -2.32
N SER A 51 -8.67 10.10 -1.04
CA SER A 51 -8.38 11.46 -0.55
C SER A 51 -6.95 11.55 -0.01
N CYS A 52 -6.19 12.57 -0.41
CA CYS A 52 -4.86 12.85 0.16
C CYS A 52 -4.94 13.93 1.23
N ASP A 53 -4.51 13.64 2.45
CA ASP A 53 -4.44 14.63 3.53
C ASP A 53 -3.13 15.47 3.50
N GLY A 54 -2.32 15.34 2.43
CA GLY A 54 -0.89 15.68 2.46
C GLY A 54 -0.51 17.15 2.43
N VAL A 55 -1.33 18.06 1.88
CA VAL A 55 -0.86 19.42 1.52
C VAL A 55 -0.88 20.41 2.70
N GLU A 56 -1.82 20.29 3.65
CA GLU A 56 -1.92 21.24 4.78
C GLU A 56 -0.89 20.98 5.90
N THR A 57 -0.22 19.84 5.86
CA THR A 57 0.55 19.32 6.99
C THR A 57 1.88 20.07 7.23
N LEU A 58 2.48 20.67 6.18
CA LEU A 58 3.79 21.32 6.25
C LEU A 58 3.83 22.58 7.12
N SER A 59 2.77 23.38 7.13
CA SER A 59 2.73 24.63 7.90
C SER A 59 2.66 24.38 9.41
N ASN A 60 1.94 23.34 9.82
CA ASN A 60 1.69 23.03 11.23
C ASN A 60 2.91 22.41 11.93
N LEU A 61 3.70 21.61 11.22
CA LEU A 61 4.92 20.94 11.70
C LEU A 61 5.95 21.93 12.29
N ILE A 62 6.21 23.04 11.59
CA ILE A 62 7.23 24.03 11.96
C ILE A 62 6.84 24.76 13.26
N SER A 63 5.55 25.01 13.45
CA SER A 63 5.03 25.74 14.61
C SER A 63 5.09 24.95 15.93
N LYS A 64 5.22 23.61 15.87
CA LYS A 64 5.03 22.71 17.03
C LYS A 64 6.25 21.84 17.40
N LEU A 65 7.41 22.01 16.75
CA LEU A 65 8.60 21.17 16.98
C LEU A 65 8.29 19.67 16.87
N GLN A 66 7.54 19.28 15.84
CA GLN A 66 7.14 17.90 15.62
C GLN A 66 8.20 17.11 14.86
N CYS A 67 8.35 15.83 15.18
CA CYS A 67 9.13 14.84 14.46
C CYS A 67 8.25 14.09 13.46
N MET A 68 8.86 13.66 12.37
CA MET A 68 8.21 12.89 11.31
C MET A 68 8.91 11.53 11.14
N MET A 69 8.11 10.50 10.87
CA MET A 69 8.57 9.19 10.42
C MET A 69 7.72 8.74 9.24
N MET A 70 8.35 8.17 8.22
CA MET A 70 7.67 7.52 7.10
C MET A 70 7.79 6.00 7.23
N GLY A 71 6.74 5.29 6.85
CA GLY A 71 6.66 3.83 6.75
C GLY A 71 5.94 3.43 5.47
N ASP A 72 6.18 2.20 5.02
CA ASP A 72 5.67 1.69 3.75
C ASP A 72 5.17 0.25 3.91
N VAL A 73 4.11 -0.09 3.18
CA VAL A 73 3.59 -1.45 3.10
C VAL A 73 4.30 -2.22 1.98
N ASN A 74 5.06 -3.24 2.36
CA ASN A 74 5.75 -4.12 1.44
C ASN A 74 4.77 -4.87 0.55
N GLY A 75 4.83 -4.64 -0.76
CA GLY A 75 4.01 -5.37 -1.72
C GLY A 75 2.51 -5.16 -1.53
N ALA A 76 2.08 -3.96 -1.12
CA ALA A 76 0.70 -3.56 -0.83
C ALA A 76 -0.40 -4.32 -1.60
N PHE A 77 -0.36 -4.31 -2.94
CA PHE A 77 -1.40 -4.96 -3.76
C PHE A 77 -1.42 -6.50 -3.67
N ARG A 78 -0.27 -7.13 -3.37
CA ARG A 78 -0.18 -8.58 -3.17
C ARG A 78 -0.96 -9.05 -1.94
N HIS A 79 -1.25 -8.15 -1.00
CA HIS A 79 -2.04 -8.48 0.19
C HIS A 79 -3.55 -8.32 -0.03
N ILE A 80 -3.98 -7.82 -1.20
CA ILE A 80 -5.40 -7.63 -1.51
C ILE A 80 -5.87 -8.76 -2.42
N PRO A 81 -6.64 -9.73 -1.90
CA PRO A 81 -7.10 -10.87 -2.70
C PRO A 81 -8.11 -10.41 -3.77
N VAL A 82 -8.06 -11.06 -4.93
CA VAL A 82 -9.08 -10.93 -5.97
C VAL A 82 -10.18 -11.97 -5.71
N SER A 83 -11.43 -11.63 -6.00
CA SER A 83 -12.56 -12.57 -5.90
C SER A 83 -12.32 -13.82 -6.74
N GLY A 84 -12.57 -15.00 -6.18
CA GLY A 84 -12.40 -16.28 -6.88
C GLY A 84 -13.24 -16.41 -8.15
N ASP A 85 -14.36 -15.68 -8.25
CA ASP A 85 -15.19 -15.64 -9.45
C ASP A 85 -14.57 -14.78 -10.57
N GLU A 86 -13.63 -13.89 -10.21
CA GLU A 86 -13.05 -12.88 -11.10
C GLU A 86 -11.55 -13.08 -11.39
N VAL A 87 -10.85 -13.95 -10.66
CA VAL A 87 -9.40 -14.22 -10.86
C VAL A 87 -9.08 -14.64 -12.29
N GLY A 88 -10.00 -15.32 -12.99
CA GLY A 88 -9.83 -15.71 -14.39
C GLY A 88 -9.58 -14.53 -15.33
N ARG A 89 -10.06 -13.32 -14.98
CA ARG A 89 -9.81 -12.10 -15.75
C ARG A 89 -8.37 -11.62 -15.65
N PHE A 90 -7.66 -11.98 -14.58
CA PHE A 90 -6.26 -11.61 -14.34
C PHE A 90 -5.31 -12.74 -14.73
N ALA A 91 -5.55 -13.31 -15.91
CA ALA A 91 -4.75 -14.40 -16.44
C ALA A 91 -3.82 -13.93 -17.57
N GLY A 92 -2.65 -14.54 -17.64
CA GLY A 92 -1.65 -14.33 -18.69
C GLY A 92 -1.04 -15.64 -19.12
N THR A 93 -0.53 -15.69 -20.36
CA THR A 93 0.08 -16.93 -20.89
C THR A 93 1.51 -16.68 -21.36
N ILE A 94 2.35 -17.71 -21.24
CA ILE A 94 3.66 -17.78 -21.89
C ILE A 94 3.57 -18.90 -22.94
N PRO A 95 3.14 -18.60 -24.18
CA PRO A 95 2.82 -19.65 -25.17
C PRO A 95 3.99 -20.58 -25.48
N LYS A 96 5.21 -20.04 -25.54
CA LYS A 96 6.44 -20.82 -25.81
C LYS A 96 6.71 -21.90 -24.76
N LEU A 97 6.20 -21.73 -23.54
CA LEU A 97 6.38 -22.66 -22.43
C LEU A 97 5.11 -23.45 -22.11
N GLY A 98 3.98 -23.12 -22.73
CA GLY A 98 2.68 -23.72 -22.41
C GLY A 98 2.18 -23.39 -21.00
N ILE A 99 2.61 -22.26 -20.42
CA ILE A 99 2.29 -21.86 -19.04
C ILE A 99 1.13 -20.86 -19.03
N LEU A 100 0.20 -21.04 -18.09
CA LEU A 100 -0.85 -20.10 -17.71
C LEU A 100 -0.54 -19.58 -16.30
N ILE A 101 -0.57 -18.26 -16.12
CA ILE A 101 -0.40 -17.58 -14.83
C ILE A 101 -1.69 -16.85 -14.53
N ILE A 102 -2.15 -16.93 -13.28
CA ILE A 102 -3.35 -16.26 -12.79
C ILE A 102 -2.97 -15.50 -11.53
N ASP A 103 -3.20 -14.18 -11.52
CA ASP A 103 -3.00 -13.37 -10.33
C ASP A 103 -4.18 -13.60 -9.37
N LEU A 104 -3.87 -14.08 -8.16
CA LEU A 104 -4.86 -14.30 -7.09
C LEU A 104 -5.06 -13.07 -6.19
N CYS A 105 -4.19 -12.07 -6.36
CA CYS A 105 -4.21 -10.80 -5.63
C CYS A 105 -4.15 -9.65 -6.63
N CYS A 106 -4.43 -8.44 -6.18
CA CYS A 106 -4.45 -7.26 -7.04
C CYS A 106 -3.11 -7.09 -7.79
N PRO A 107 -3.11 -7.11 -9.13
CA PRO A 107 -1.89 -6.98 -9.90
C PRO A 107 -1.43 -5.53 -10.00
N ILE A 108 -0.11 -5.30 -10.03
CA ILE A 108 0.48 -3.95 -10.03
C ILE A 108 0.01 -3.10 -11.22
N ALA A 109 -0.22 -3.73 -12.38
CA ALA A 109 -0.60 -3.02 -13.62
C ALA A 109 -2.11 -2.77 -13.76
N TRP A 110 -2.92 -3.13 -12.76
CA TRP A 110 -4.36 -2.94 -12.83
C TRP A 110 -4.76 -1.55 -12.35
N LYS A 111 -5.57 -0.85 -13.15
CA LYS A 111 -6.02 0.52 -12.90
C LYS A 111 -6.70 0.69 -11.53
N TYR A 112 -7.38 -0.34 -11.03
CA TYR A 112 -8.12 -0.30 -9.77
C TYR A 112 -7.36 -0.90 -8.59
N SER A 113 -6.08 -1.29 -8.75
CA SER A 113 -5.27 -1.78 -7.63
C SER A 113 -5.10 -0.73 -6.51
N PRO A 114 -4.82 0.56 -6.81
CA PRO A 114 -4.74 1.59 -5.77
C PRO A 114 -6.05 1.78 -4.99
N SER A 115 -7.19 1.84 -5.68
CA SER A 115 -8.49 1.99 -5.03
C SER A 115 -8.89 0.75 -4.22
N SER A 116 -8.56 -0.45 -4.72
CA SER A 116 -8.79 -1.70 -3.99
C SER A 116 -7.97 -1.77 -2.70
N TYR A 117 -6.73 -1.30 -2.74
CA TYR A 117 -5.87 -1.22 -1.56
C TYR A 117 -6.30 -0.11 -0.58
N TRP A 118 -6.93 0.96 -1.06
CA TRP A 118 -7.34 2.11 -0.25
C TRP A 118 -8.11 1.72 1.02
N VAL A 119 -8.98 0.71 0.95
CA VAL A 119 -9.72 0.20 2.11
C VAL A 119 -8.78 -0.31 3.21
N ALA A 120 -7.73 -1.04 2.84
CA ALA A 120 -6.73 -1.52 3.80
C ALA A 120 -5.85 -0.37 4.32
N GLY A 121 -5.37 0.50 3.42
CA GLY A 121 -4.57 1.67 3.81
C GLY A 121 -5.29 2.59 4.79
N THR A 122 -6.58 2.87 4.55
CA THR A 122 -7.42 3.67 5.45
C THR A 122 -7.70 2.95 6.77
N ALA A 123 -7.92 1.64 6.78
CA ALA A 123 -8.06 0.87 8.00
C ALA A 123 -6.78 0.89 8.86
N ILE A 124 -5.61 0.73 8.25
CA ILE A 124 -4.30 0.87 8.93
C ILE A 124 -4.17 2.28 9.51
N ASN A 125 -4.45 3.31 8.71
CA ASN A 125 -4.35 4.69 9.17
C ASN A 125 -5.33 4.99 10.31
N HIS A 126 -6.54 4.46 10.25
CA HIS A 126 -7.55 4.60 11.31
C HIS A 126 -7.11 3.91 12.61
N LEU A 127 -6.59 2.68 12.55
CA LEU A 127 -6.08 1.98 13.75
C LEU A 127 -4.90 2.73 14.38
N ASN A 128 -4.03 3.31 13.56
CA ASN A 128 -2.94 4.14 14.04
C ASN A 128 -3.47 5.43 14.68
N ALA A 129 -4.27 6.22 13.95
CA ALA A 129 -4.82 7.50 14.42
C ALA A 129 -5.80 7.38 15.59
N SER A 130 -6.47 6.25 15.76
CA SER A 130 -7.38 6.02 16.90
C SER A 130 -6.68 5.53 18.16
N SER A 131 -5.40 5.18 18.05
CA SER A 131 -4.57 4.81 19.18
C SER A 131 -4.06 6.06 19.89
N ALA A 132 -3.94 5.96 21.22
CA ALA A 132 -3.36 6.99 22.06
C ALA A 132 -2.21 6.39 22.86
N PRO A 133 -1.04 7.04 22.92
CA PRO A 133 0.09 6.54 23.68
C PRO A 133 -0.21 6.59 25.17
N ARG A 134 0.46 5.74 25.96
CA ARG A 134 0.29 5.71 27.43
C ARG A 134 1.61 5.46 28.13
N TRP A 135 2.04 6.44 28.93
CA TRP A 135 3.23 6.31 29.77
C TRP A 135 3.08 6.94 31.17
N PRO A 136 3.92 6.57 32.15
CA PRO A 136 3.87 7.13 33.49
C PRO A 136 4.02 8.66 33.52
N GLN A 137 3.21 9.35 34.33
CA GLN A 137 3.22 10.82 34.46
C GLN A 137 3.01 11.58 33.13
N GLN A 138 2.34 10.96 32.15
CA GLN A 138 2.04 11.55 30.86
C GLN A 138 1.24 12.87 30.99
N PRO A 139 1.79 13.99 30.46
CA PRO A 139 1.11 15.28 30.48
C PRO A 139 -0.09 15.26 29.53
N THR A 140 -1.03 16.20 29.72
CA THR A 140 -2.28 16.25 28.95
C THR A 140 -2.07 16.27 27.42
N PRO A 141 -1.15 17.08 26.85
CA PRO A 141 -0.90 17.07 25.40
C PRO A 141 -0.39 15.71 24.90
N GLY A 142 0.32 14.98 25.75
CA GLY A 142 0.83 13.65 25.40
C GLY A 142 -0.27 12.60 25.22
N ARG A 143 -1.50 12.84 25.71
CA ARG A 143 -2.64 11.90 25.69
C ARG A 143 -3.48 11.98 24.42
N GLU A 144 -3.21 12.95 23.57
CA GLU A 144 -3.88 13.07 22.28
C GLU A 144 -3.58 11.85 21.42
N ASN A 145 -4.52 11.50 20.55
CA ASN A 145 -4.33 10.48 19.53
C ASN A 145 -3.14 10.78 18.63
N PHE A 146 -2.64 9.77 17.91
CA PHE A 146 -1.56 9.96 16.95
C PHE A 146 -2.02 10.76 15.71
N ASP A 147 -1.13 11.59 15.18
CA ASP A 147 -1.34 12.28 13.90
C ASP A 147 -0.79 11.39 12.78
N ALA A 148 -1.65 10.51 12.28
CA ALA A 148 -1.35 9.59 11.20
C ALA A 148 -1.89 10.09 9.86
N LYS A 149 -1.02 10.18 8.86
CA LYS A 149 -1.35 10.47 7.47
C LYS A 149 -1.02 9.26 6.61
N ALA A 150 -1.78 9.05 5.54
CA ALA A 150 -1.50 7.99 4.58
C ALA A 150 -1.76 8.47 3.16
N TRP A 151 -0.99 7.93 2.22
CA TRP A 151 -1.22 8.03 0.80
C TRP A 151 -0.89 6.69 0.15
N CYS A 152 -1.92 5.96 -0.28
CA CYS A 152 -1.76 4.58 -0.73
C CYS A 152 -0.98 3.77 0.32
N ASP A 153 0.13 3.14 -0.06
CA ASP A 153 1.02 2.30 0.74
C ASP A 153 1.99 3.07 1.64
N ASP A 154 2.15 4.38 1.40
CA ASP A 154 2.98 5.24 2.22
C ASP A 154 2.20 5.78 3.44
N HIS A 155 2.78 5.63 4.62
CA HIS A 155 2.24 6.11 5.89
C HIS A 155 3.22 7.10 6.53
N THR A 156 2.71 8.23 7.01
CA THR A 156 3.49 9.25 7.72
C THR A 156 2.94 9.44 9.13
N ALA A 157 3.80 9.32 10.13
CA ALA A 157 3.49 9.63 11.52
C ALA A 157 4.15 10.97 11.90
N ILE A 158 3.40 11.85 12.56
CA ILE A 158 3.85 13.19 12.94
C ILE A 158 3.63 13.40 14.42
N GLU A 159 4.70 13.44 15.20
CA GLU A 159 4.57 13.34 16.65
C GLU A 159 5.54 14.25 17.39
N GLN A 160 5.14 14.70 18.58
CA GLN A 160 6.06 15.39 19.48
C GLN A 160 7.03 14.39 20.13
N ASP A 161 8.30 14.77 20.22
CA ASP A 161 9.30 14.00 20.97
C ASP A 161 9.06 14.15 22.48
N MET A 162 8.19 13.29 23.02
CA MET A 162 7.75 13.35 24.41
C MET A 162 7.57 11.94 24.98
N GLY A 163 8.36 11.62 26.01
CA GLY A 163 8.28 10.32 26.68
C GLY A 163 8.49 9.17 25.68
N SER A 164 7.58 8.19 25.67
CA SER A 164 7.59 7.06 24.74
C SER A 164 6.78 7.28 23.46
N ARG A 165 6.25 8.50 23.23
CA ARG A 165 5.30 8.76 22.14
C ARG A 165 5.81 8.35 20.75
N LEU A 166 7.05 8.69 20.41
CA LEU A 166 7.64 8.32 19.10
C LEU A 166 7.78 6.80 18.94
N ALA A 167 8.24 6.12 19.99
CA ALA A 167 8.40 4.66 19.97
C ALA A 167 7.04 3.96 19.88
N GLU A 168 6.05 4.42 20.65
CA GLU A 168 4.68 3.89 20.61
C GLU A 168 4.02 4.12 19.24
N ALA A 169 4.14 5.32 18.66
CA ALA A 169 3.60 5.62 17.33
C ALA A 169 4.18 4.68 16.25
N GLN A 170 5.50 4.45 16.29
CA GLN A 170 6.17 3.51 15.38
C GLN A 170 5.67 2.08 15.59
N MET A 171 5.56 1.62 16.84
CA MET A 171 5.06 0.29 17.17
C MET A 171 3.61 0.08 16.75
N VAL A 172 2.75 1.07 16.98
CA VAL A 172 1.34 1.02 16.64
C VAL A 172 1.14 0.99 15.13
N LEU A 173 1.87 1.82 14.36
CA LEU A 173 1.79 1.77 12.90
C LEU A 173 2.13 0.37 12.37
N ARG A 174 3.22 -0.23 12.86
CA ARG A 174 3.63 -1.59 12.48
C ARG A 174 2.60 -2.63 12.87
N SER A 175 2.06 -2.51 14.08
CA SER A 175 1.01 -3.42 14.58
C SER A 175 -0.26 -3.30 13.76
N ALA A 176 -0.65 -2.09 13.36
CA ALA A 176 -1.81 -1.84 12.51
C ALA A 176 -1.62 -2.46 11.12
N MET A 177 -0.45 -2.27 10.49
CA MET A 177 -0.14 -2.91 9.21
C MET A 177 -0.28 -4.44 9.33
N VAL A 178 0.36 -5.04 10.36
CA VAL A 178 0.32 -6.49 10.58
C VAL A 178 -1.09 -7.01 10.84
N ALA A 179 -1.88 -6.26 11.62
CA ALA A 179 -3.26 -6.65 11.94
C ALA A 179 -4.18 -6.65 10.71
N ILE A 180 -3.99 -5.71 9.77
CA ILE A 180 -4.84 -5.59 8.59
C ILE A 180 -4.38 -6.50 7.45
N LEU A 181 -3.07 -6.62 7.22
CA LEU A 181 -2.54 -7.23 6.00
C LEU A 181 -1.68 -8.49 6.24
N GLY A 182 -1.34 -8.79 7.50
CA GLY A 182 -0.54 -9.95 7.88
C GLY A 182 0.94 -9.66 8.18
N PRO A 183 1.75 -10.66 8.55
CA PRO A 183 3.05 -10.45 9.20
C PRO A 183 4.19 -9.92 8.30
N GLU A 184 4.11 -10.04 6.97
CA GLU A 184 5.21 -9.73 6.04
C GLU A 184 5.14 -8.31 5.43
N VAL A 185 4.24 -7.49 5.95
CA VAL A 185 3.78 -6.24 5.33
C VAL A 185 4.62 -5.03 5.67
N CYS A 186 5.39 -5.06 6.76
CA CYS A 186 6.24 -3.92 7.13
C CYS A 186 7.46 -3.89 6.21
N ASN A 187 7.59 -2.85 5.38
CA ASN A 187 8.79 -2.67 4.56
C ASN A 187 9.93 -2.07 5.39
N GLU A 188 10.64 -2.91 6.13
CA GLU A 188 11.72 -2.48 7.04
C GLU A 188 12.78 -1.58 6.39
N LYS A 189 13.00 -1.73 5.08
CA LYS A 189 13.98 -0.92 4.33
C LYS A 189 13.50 0.50 4.04
N LYS A 190 12.19 0.74 4.13
CA LYS A 190 11.55 2.04 3.84
C LYS A 190 10.99 2.73 5.09
N PHE A 191 11.06 2.11 6.26
CA PHE A 191 10.86 2.83 7.51
C PHE A 191 12.03 3.79 7.73
N THR A 192 11.74 5.09 7.83
CA THR A 192 12.77 6.07 8.16
C THR A 192 13.00 6.11 9.67
N PRO A 193 14.18 6.55 10.12
CA PRO A 193 14.32 7.12 11.46
C PRO A 193 13.36 8.31 11.65
N TRP A 194 13.10 8.69 12.89
CA TRP A 194 12.44 9.95 13.21
C TRP A 194 13.36 11.12 12.85
N PHE A 195 12.83 12.14 12.18
CA PHE A 195 13.56 13.35 11.83
C PHE A 195 12.70 14.60 12.04
N VAL A 196 13.36 15.74 12.29
CA VAL A 196 12.73 17.07 12.27
C VAL A 196 12.91 17.63 10.88
N ARG A 197 11.88 18.29 10.33
CA ARG A 197 11.90 18.88 9.00
C ARG A 197 11.94 20.39 9.05
#